data_AF-A0A3P6QED4-F1
#
_entry.id   AF-A0A3P6QED4-F1
#
_cell.length_a   1.000
_cell.length_b   1.000
_cell.length_c   1.000
_cell.angle_alpha   90.00
_cell.angle_beta   90.00
_cell.angle_gamma   90.00
#
_symmetry.space_group_name_H-M   'P 1'
#
loop_
_entity.id
_entity.type
_entity.pdbx_description
1 polymer ?
#
loop_
_entity_poly.entity_id
_entity_poly.type
_entity_poly.pdbx_seq_one_letter_code
_entity_poly.pdbx_strand_id
1 'polypeptide(L)'
;MDDVKKLCTSLRRNAKEDRILFHYNGHGVPRPTENGEIWVFNKTFTKYIPLSLYDLQRWLGGPSVYVLDCQNAGRVIKLYDIFCQRRKAEVCVLLSL
;
A
#
# COMPACT_ATOMS: atom_id res chain seq x y z
N MET A 1 4.66 -8.51 8.84
CA MET A 1 4.71 -7.17 8.22
C MET A 1 6.07 -6.92 7.55
N ASP A 2 7.18 -7.26 8.21
CA ASP A 2 8.53 -7.05 7.67
C ASP A 2 8.79 -7.66 6.29
N ASP A 3 8.19 -8.81 5.99
CA ASP A 3 8.39 -9.47 4.69
C ASP A 3 7.75 -8.71 3.54
N VAL A 4 6.54 -8.17 3.75
CA VAL A 4 5.86 -7.32 2.76
C VAL A 4 6.67 -6.05 2.54
N LYS A 5 7.16 -5.43 3.62
CA LYS A 5 8.04 -4.26 3.54
C LYS A 5 9.30 -4.56 2.73
N LYS A 6 10.02 -5.64 3.07
CA LYS A 6 11.24 -6.07 2.38
C LYS A 6 10.98 -6.37 0.90
N LEU A 7 9.86 -7.01 0.58
CA LEU A 7 9.45 -7.29 -0.80
C LEU A 7 9.22 -5.99 -1.57
N CYS A 8 8.38 -5.09 -1.05
CA CYS A 8 8.06 -3.82 -1.70
C CYS A 8 9.30 -2.94 -1.92
N THR A 9 10.15 -2.80 -0.91
CA THR A 9 11.36 -1.97 -1.02
C THR A 9 12.40 -2.59 -1.95
N SER A 10 12.52 -3.91 -1.97
CA SER A 10 13.39 -4.62 -2.93
C SER A 10 12.89 -4.42 -4.37
N LEU A 11 11.58 -4.55 -4.60
CA LEU A 11 10.97 -4.31 -5.92
C LEU A 11 11.20 -2.88 -6.39
N ARG A 12 10.96 -1.87 -5.54
CA ARG A 12 11.25 -0.46 -5.88
C ARG A 12 12.72 -0.26 -6.23
N ARG A 13 13.64 -0.74 -5.40
CA ARG A 13 15.08 -0.60 -5.67
C ARG A 13 15.47 -1.21 -7.03
N ASN A 14 14.89 -2.35 -7.39
CA ASN A 14 15.19 -3.03 -8.64
C ASN A 14 14.54 -2.35 -9.85
N ALA A 15 13.30 -1.86 -9.71
CA ALA A 15 12.57 -1.16 -10.77
C ALA A 15 13.13 0.25 -11.04
N LYS A 16 13.80 0.88 -10.08
CA LYS A 16 14.31 2.26 -10.21
C LYS A 16 13.15 3.22 -10.57
N GLU A 17 13.18 3.78 -11.77
CA GLU A 17 12.17 4.69 -12.34
C GLU A 17 11.05 3.96 -13.08
N ASP A 18 11.15 2.65 -13.28
CA ASP A 18 10.11 1.87 -13.93
C ASP A 18 8.88 1.69 -13.03
N ARG A 19 7.77 1.36 -13.70
CA ARG A 19 6.45 1.22 -13.08
C ARG A 19 6.30 -0.14 -12.41
N ILE A 20 5.91 -0.12 -11.14
CA ILE A 20 5.56 -1.34 -10.40
C ILE A 20 4.05 -1.58 -10.48
N LEU A 21 3.66 -2.79 -10.89
CA LEU A 21 2.29 -3.27 -10.72
C LEU A 21 2.14 -3.95 -9.36
N PHE A 22 1.20 -3.45 -8.56
CA PHE A 22 0.76 -4.07 -7.33
C PHE A 22 -0.64 -4.64 -7.53
N HIS A 23 -0.75 -5.96 -7.57
CA HIS A 23 -2.02 -6.65 -7.62
C HIS A 23 -2.35 -7.21 -6.23
N TYR A 24 -3.49 -6.79 -5.68
CA TYR A 24 -4.03 -7.27 -4.43
C TYR A 24 -5.35 -7.98 -4.68
N ASN A 25 -5.41 -9.25 -4.29
CA ASN A 25 -6.64 -10.04 -4.24
C ASN A 25 -7.02 -10.26 -2.76
N GLY A 26 -8.15 -9.70 -2.36
CA GLY A 26 -8.65 -9.70 -0.98
C GLY A 26 -10.00 -10.39 -0.82
N HIS A 27 -10.32 -11.41 -1.63
CA HIS A 27 -11.61 -12.13 -1.52
C HIS A 27 -11.71 -13.01 -0.26
N GLY A 28 -10.58 -13.52 0.24
CA GLY A 28 -10.52 -14.43 1.39
C GLY A 28 -10.32 -13.75 2.75
N VAL A 29 -10.42 -12.42 2.83
CA VAL A 29 -10.08 -11.64 4.03
C VAL A 29 -11.21 -10.67 4.40
N PRO A 30 -11.21 -10.09 5.62
CA PRO A 30 -12.19 -9.07 5.98
C PRO A 30 -12.13 -7.86 5.03
N ARG A 31 -13.18 -7.05 5.03
CA ARG A 31 -13.23 -5.83 4.21
C ARG A 31 -12.15 -4.83 4.65
N PRO A 32 -11.62 -3.99 3.73
CA PRO A 32 -10.71 -2.90 4.07
C PRO A 32 -11.28 -1.99 5.16
N THR A 33 -10.43 -1.56 6.10
CA THR A 33 -10.86 -0.78 7.27
C THR A 33 -11.05 0.70 6.92
N GLU A 34 -11.76 1.44 7.78
CA GLU A 34 -11.95 2.90 7.62
C GLU A 34 -10.68 3.69 7.92
N ASN A 35 -9.73 3.08 8.65
CA ASN A 35 -8.40 3.62 8.91
C ASN A 35 -7.46 3.46 7.70
N GLY A 36 -7.93 2.83 6.62
CA GLY A 36 -7.15 2.65 5.40
C GLY A 36 -6.15 1.52 5.51
N GLU A 37 -6.60 0.40 6.06
CA GLU A 37 -5.84 -0.85 6.10
C GLU A 37 -6.49 -1.89 5.18
N ILE A 38 -5.64 -2.63 4.48
CA ILE A 38 -6.00 -3.88 3.78
C ILE A 38 -5.44 -5.06 4.55
N TRP A 39 -5.94 -6.26 4.28
CA TRP A 39 -5.53 -7.45 5.03
C TRP A 39 -4.59 -8.31 4.21
N VAL A 40 -3.47 -8.72 4.81
CA VAL A 40 -2.51 -9.65 4.24
C VAL A 40 -2.33 -10.85 5.17
N PHE A 41 -1.81 -11.96 4.65
CA PHE A 41 -1.49 -13.11 5.49
C PHE A 41 -0.10 -12.97 6.13
N ASN A 42 0.04 -13.55 7.33
CA ASN A 42 1.37 -13.86 7.86
C ASN A 42 2.03 -14.99 7.04
N LYS A 43 3.35 -15.18 7.21
CA LYS A 43 4.12 -16.22 6.52
C LYS A 43 3.55 -17.63 6.65
N THR A 44 2.91 -17.93 7.78
CA THR A 44 2.34 -19.25 8.06
C THR A 44 0.88 -19.37 7.67
N PHE A 45 0.29 -18.35 7.03
CA PHE A 45 -1.11 -18.32 6.59
C PHE A 45 -2.15 -18.63 7.67
N THR A 46 -1.83 -18.32 8.93
CA THR A 46 -2.70 -18.58 10.09
C THR A 46 -3.43 -17.34 10.59
N LYS A 47 -2.93 -16.14 10.27
CA LYS A 47 -3.50 -14.89 10.75
C LYS A 47 -3.54 -13.84 9.66
N TYR A 48 -4.63 -13.08 9.63
CA TYR A 48 -4.72 -11.82 8.91
C TYR A 48 -3.95 -10.74 9.68
N ILE A 49 -3.10 -10.00 8.97
CA ILE A 49 -2.34 -8.86 9.48
C ILE A 49 -2.84 -7.62 8.75
N PRO A 50 -3.21 -6.54 9.45
CA PRO A 50 -3.55 -5.28 8.81
C PRO A 50 -2.29 -4.65 8.18
N LEU A 51 -2.43 -4.15 6.97
CA LEU A 51 -1.41 -3.43 6.22
C LEU A 51 -1.94 -2.03 5.90
N SER A 52 -1.29 -1.02 6.48
CA SER A 52 -1.57 0.39 6.19
C SER A 52 -1.31 0.72 4.72
N LEU A 53 -2.30 1.32 4.06
CA LEU A 53 -2.13 1.86 2.71
C LEU A 53 -1.07 2.96 2.67
N TYR A 54 -0.94 3.74 3.76
CA TYR A 54 0.07 4.79 3.88
C TYR A 54 1.50 4.25 3.87
N ASP A 55 1.72 3.09 4.50
CA ASP A 55 3.03 2.42 4.48
C ASP A 55 3.29 1.76 3.13
N LEU A 56 2.29 1.07 2.58
CA LEU A 56 2.39 0.39 1.29
C LEU A 56 2.80 1.36 0.17
N GLN A 57 2.14 2.52 0.08
CA GLN A 57 2.45 3.53 -0.92
C GLN A 57 3.89 4.08 -0.76
N ARG A 58 4.42 4.11 0.46
CA ARG A 58 5.78 4.58 0.76
C ARG A 58 6.82 3.54 0.36
N TRP A 59 6.55 2.26 0.59
CA TRP A 59 7.48 1.19 0.24
C TRP A 59 7.54 0.94 -1.27
N LEU A 60 6.39 1.00 -1.96
CA LEU A 60 6.34 0.80 -3.41
C LEU A 60 6.81 2.02 -4.19
N GLY A 61 6.68 3.24 -3.66
CA GLY A 61 7.07 4.47 -4.35
C GLY A 61 6.34 4.70 -5.69
N GLY A 62 6.79 5.70 -6.43
CA GLY A 62 6.31 6.01 -7.79
C GLY A 62 7.40 5.76 -8.84
N PRO A 63 7.02 5.45 -10.10
CA PRO A 63 5.66 5.22 -10.57
C PRO A 63 5.12 3.83 -10.19
N SER A 64 3.84 3.73 -9.82
CA SER A 64 3.17 2.45 -9.50
C SER A 64 1.72 2.41 -10.00
N VAL A 65 1.19 1.20 -10.22
CA VAL A 65 -0.20 0.90 -10.61
C VAL A 65 -0.76 -0.13 -9.65
N TYR A 66 -2.00 0.08 -9.21
CA TYR A 66 -2.67 -0.77 -8.23
C TYR A 66 -3.89 -1.44 -8.88
N VAL A 67 -3.96 -2.76 -8.77
CA VAL A 67 -5.15 -3.55 -9.11
C VAL A 67 -5.69 -4.10 -7.79
N LEU A 68 -6.90 -3.69 -7.43
CA LEU A 68 -7.50 -3.97 -6.12
C LEU A 68 -8.77 -4.81 -6.33
N ASP A 69 -8.60 -6.12 -6.27
CA ASP A 69 -9.67 -7.09 -6.40
C ASP A 69 -10.13 -7.55 -5.00
N CYS A 70 -11.01 -6.77 -4.37
CA CYS A 70 -11.51 -7.08 -3.03
C CYS A 70 -12.89 -6.46 -2.79
N GLN A 71 -13.58 -6.97 -1.77
CA GLN A 71 -14.83 -6.37 -1.31
C GLN A 71 -14.60 -4.92 -0.88
N ASN A 72 -15.48 -4.01 -1.33
CA ASN A 72 -15.42 -2.59 -1.00
C ASN A 72 -14.12 -1.88 -1.46
N ALA A 73 -13.55 -2.27 -2.61
CA ALA A 73 -12.33 -1.67 -3.17
C ALA A 73 -12.41 -0.14 -3.36
N GLY A 74 -13.60 0.43 -3.59
CA GLY A 74 -13.79 1.89 -3.67
C GLY A 74 -13.31 2.64 -2.41
N ARG A 75 -13.43 2.03 -1.23
CA ARG A 75 -12.88 2.57 0.02
C ARG A 75 -11.36 2.68 -0.03
N VAL A 76 -10.69 1.64 -0.53
CA VAL A 76 -9.23 1.60 -0.66
C VAL A 76 -8.75 2.73 -1.57
N ILE A 77 -9.41 2.93 -2.72
CA ILE A 77 -9.07 3.99 -3.67
C ILE A 77 -9.21 5.38 -3.03
N LYS A 78 -10.33 5.63 -2.33
CA LYS A 78 -10.56 6.92 -1.65
C LYS A 78 -9.50 7.21 -0.59
N LEU A 79 -9.18 6.22 0.25
CA LEU A 79 -8.19 6.38 1.32
C LEU A 79 -6.77 6.51 0.77
N TYR A 80 -6.46 5.80 -0.32
CA TYR A 80 -5.18 5.91 -1.02
C TYR A 80 -4.93 7.36 -1.50
N ASP A 81 -5.93 8.01 -2.10
CA ASP A 81 -5.82 9.40 -2.55
C ASP A 81 -5.57 10.36 -1.37
N ILE A 82 -6.33 10.21 -0.28
CA ILE A 82 -6.15 11.00 0.95
C ILE A 82 -4.71 10.85 1.48
N PHE A 83 -4.18 9.63 1.54
CA PHE A 83 -2.83 9.39 2.00
C PHE A 83 -1.75 9.87 1.03
N CYS A 84 -2.03 9.93 -0.27
CA CYS A 84 -1.14 10.55 -1.25
C CYS A 84 -1.07 12.08 -1.05
N GLN A 85 -2.20 12.74 -0.84
CA GLN A 85 -2.26 14.17 -0.56
C GLN A 85 -1.51 14.52 0.73
N ARG A 86 -1.69 13.74 1.79
CA ARG A 86 -0.96 13.90 3.06
C ARG A 86 0.55 13.80 2.87
N ARG A 87 1.04 12.77 2.16
CA ARG A 87 2.49 12.64 1.87
C ARG A 87 3.03 13.81 1.05
N LYS A 88 2.28 14.29 0.05
CA LYS A 88 2.70 15.45 -0.74
C LYS A 88 2.83 16.69 0.14
N ALA A 89 1.89 16.91 1.06
CA ALA A 89 1.95 18.00 2.02
C ALA A 89 3.17 17.87 2.95
N GLU A 90 3.43 16.69 3.52
CA GLU A 90 4.60 16.42 4.37
C GLU A 90 5.93 16.70 3.66
N VAL A 91 6.07 16.26 2.40
CA VAL A 91 7.27 16.52 1.58
C VAL A 91 7.38 18.00 1.24
N CYS A 92 6.29 18.67 0.89
CA CYS A 92 6.30 20.10 0.58
C CYS A 92 6.76 20.93 1.79
N VAL A 93 6.32 20.58 3.00
CA VAL A 93 6.75 21.24 4.24
C VAL A 93 8.26 21.06 4.45
N LEU A 94 8.77 19.83 4.26
CA LEU A 94 10.20 19.54 4.41
C LEU A 94 11.08 20.28 3.41
N LEU A 95 10.59 20.54 2.19
CA LEU A 95 11.33 21.31 1.17
C LEU A 95 11.27 22.83 1.38
N SER A 96 10.38 23.29 2.25
CA SER A 96 10.23 24.72 2.59
C SER A 96 11.03 25.16 3.83
N LEU A 97 11.72 24.21 4.47
CA LEU A 97 12.65 24.41 5.60
C LEU A 97 14.10 24.31 5.11
#